data_AF-A0A2V7TUL9-F1
#
_entry.id   AF-A0A2V7TUL9-F1
#
_cell.length_a   1.000
_cell.length_b   1.000
_cell.length_c   1.000
_cell.angle_alpha   90.00
_cell.angle_beta   90.00
_cell.angle_gamma   90.00
#
_symmetry.space_group_name_H-M   'P 1'
#
loop_
_entity.id
_entity.type
_entity.pdbx_description
1 polymer ?
#
loop_
_entity_poly.entity_id
_entity_poly.type
_entity_poly.pdbx_seq_one_letter_code
_entity_poly.pdbx_strand_id
1 'polypeptide(L)'
;MRAWVPFVRGFAGNVRFAASSIVEHKLRSTLTVLGIVVGVTTVMAMVAIVTGFNNNIIGNLQTFGANRLEIKKYEDRFGPGGPRSDEERRRKNLTIEDAVALRELLPDAAVGILYVQVEALIHVKNGNLAANAPYIVGTDEFYPTTTAQSLG
;
A
#
# COMPACT_ATOMS: atom_id res chain seq x y z
N MET A 1 -51.99 -22.08 2.15
CA MET A 1 -50.78 -21.35 2.62
C MET A 1 -50.53 -21.61 4.12
N ARG A 2 -50.27 -22.86 4.56
CA ARG A 2 -50.02 -23.20 6.00
C ARG A 2 -49.01 -24.33 6.25
N ALA A 3 -48.36 -24.87 5.21
CA ALA A 3 -47.49 -26.04 5.30
C ALA A 3 -46.08 -25.77 5.87
N TRP A 4 -45.67 -24.50 6.01
CA TRP A 4 -44.31 -24.13 6.43
C TRP A 4 -44.11 -24.09 7.96
N VAL A 5 -45.18 -23.83 8.73
CA VAL A 5 -45.15 -23.77 10.20
C VAL A 5 -44.71 -25.09 10.88
N PRO A 6 -45.20 -26.29 10.49
CA PRO A 6 -44.75 -27.54 11.10
C PRO A 6 -43.28 -27.86 10.78
N PHE A 7 -42.76 -27.45 9.62
CA PHE A 7 -41.35 -27.61 9.26
C PHE A 7 -40.44 -26.78 10.17
N VAL A 8 -40.77 -25.50 10.38
CA VAL A 8 -39.99 -24.61 11.26
C VAL A 8 -40.05 -25.08 12.72
N ARG A 9 -41.20 -25.59 13.17
CA ARG A 9 -41.34 -26.14 14.54
C ARG A 9 -40.54 -27.43 14.74
N GLY A 10 -40.54 -28.33 13.74
CA GLY A 10 -39.71 -29.53 13.77
C GLY A 10 -38.22 -29.19 13.78
N PHE A 11 -37.79 -28.25 12.94
CA PHE A 11 -36.40 -27.77 12.90
C PHE A 11 -35.97 -27.17 14.25
N ALA A 12 -36.79 -26.30 14.85
CA ALA A 12 -36.50 -25.70 16.16
C ALA A 12 -36.39 -26.76 17.28
N GLY A 13 -37.23 -27.80 17.26
CA GLY A 13 -37.14 -28.93 18.19
C GLY A 13 -35.82 -29.70 18.04
N ASN A 14 -35.42 -29.99 16.80
CA ASN A 14 -34.18 -30.70 16.49
C ASN A 14 -32.94 -29.90 16.88
N VAL A 15 -32.91 -28.58 16.64
CA VAL A 15 -31.82 -27.70 17.06
C VAL A 15 -31.69 -27.67 18.58
N ARG A 16 -32.81 -27.59 19.29
CA ARG A 16 -32.82 -27.63 20.76
C ARG A 16 -32.28 -28.95 21.31
N PHE A 17 -32.64 -30.08 20.69
CA PHE A 17 -32.14 -31.40 21.06
C PHE A 17 -30.63 -31.56 20.77
N ALA A 18 -30.16 -31.06 19.62
CA ALA A 18 -28.74 -31.04 19.29
C ALA A 18 -27.94 -30.17 20.26
N ALA A 19 -28.48 -29.00 20.64
CA ALA A 19 -27.85 -28.11 21.61
C ALA A 19 -27.73 -28.75 23.00
N SER A 20 -28.75 -29.48 23.49
CA SER A 20 -28.63 -30.20 24.75
C SER A 20 -27.55 -31.29 24.69
N SER A 21 -27.46 -32.03 23.58
CA SER A 21 -26.43 -33.07 23.39
C SER A 21 -25.00 -32.49 23.37
N ILE A 22 -24.80 -31.32 22.77
CA ILE A 22 -23.50 -30.61 22.77
C ILE A 22 -23.06 -30.24 24.20
N VAL A 23 -24.01 -29.77 25.02
CA VAL A 23 -23.75 -29.35 26.42
C VAL A 23 -23.50 -30.56 27.32
N GLU A 24 -24.03 -31.73 27.00
CA GLU A 24 -23.81 -32.97 27.74
C GLU A 24 -22.41 -33.57 27.48
N HIS A 25 -21.83 -33.33 26.30
CA HIS A 25 -20.48 -33.75 25.93
C HIS A 25 -19.51 -32.57 25.72
N LYS A 26 -19.34 -31.75 26.75
CA LYS A 26 -18.55 -30.50 26.70
C LYS A 26 -17.13 -30.67 26.16
N LEU A 27 -16.37 -31.67 26.63
CA LEU A 27 -14.98 -31.86 26.22
C LEU A 27 -14.84 -32.19 24.73
N ARG A 28 -15.68 -33.13 24.24
CA ARG A 28 -15.65 -33.56 22.84
C ARG A 28 -16.08 -32.41 21.91
N SER A 29 -17.19 -31.75 22.22
CA SER A 29 -17.71 -30.65 21.41
C SER A 29 -16.77 -29.44 21.40
N THR A 30 -16.13 -29.12 22.53
CA THR A 30 -15.21 -27.97 22.59
C THR A 30 -13.96 -28.24 21.75
N LEU A 31 -13.39 -29.45 21.84
CA LEU A 31 -12.17 -29.79 21.10
C LEU A 31 -12.39 -29.83 19.58
N THR A 32 -13.56 -30.31 19.13
CA THR A 32 -13.90 -30.32 17.69
C THR A 32 -14.11 -28.90 17.15
N VAL A 33 -14.84 -28.05 17.89
CA VAL A 33 -15.05 -26.65 17.50
C VAL A 33 -13.72 -25.89 17.49
N LEU A 34 -12.87 -26.09 18.50
CA LEU A 34 -11.56 -25.45 18.56
C LEU A 34 -10.67 -25.85 17.37
N GLY A 35 -10.68 -27.13 16.99
CA GLY A 35 -9.96 -27.61 15.80
C GLY A 35 -10.43 -26.93 14.51
N ILE A 36 -11.75 -26.79 14.32
CA ILE A 36 -12.32 -26.11 13.15
C ILE A 36 -11.95 -24.62 13.15
N VAL A 37 -12.07 -23.95 14.29
CA VAL A 37 -11.74 -22.51 14.41
C VAL A 37 -10.27 -22.26 14.10
N VAL A 38 -9.34 -23.04 14.67
CA VAL A 38 -7.91 -22.91 14.39
C VAL A 38 -7.59 -23.24 12.93
N GLY A 39 -8.23 -24.26 12.36
CA GLY A 39 -8.07 -24.62 10.96
C GLY A 39 -8.52 -23.53 9.99
N VAL A 40 -9.72 -22.98 10.18
CA VAL A 40 -10.25 -21.92 9.30
C VAL A 40 -9.48 -20.62 9.49
N THR A 41 -9.16 -20.24 10.73
CA THR A 41 -8.43 -18.99 11.00
C THR A 41 -7.03 -18.97 10.40
N THR A 42 -6.30 -20.08 10.44
CA THR A 42 -4.95 -20.17 9.83
C THR A 42 -5.01 -20.05 8.31
N VAL A 43 -5.95 -20.72 7.65
CA VAL A 43 -6.14 -20.61 6.20
C VAL A 43 -6.56 -19.19 5.80
N MET A 44 -7.53 -18.59 6.51
CA MET A 44 -7.97 -17.22 6.24
C MET A 44 -6.84 -16.21 6.46
N ALA A 45 -6.03 -16.37 7.51
CA ALA A 45 -4.89 -15.51 7.78
C ALA A 45 -3.84 -15.60 6.66
N MET A 46 -3.50 -16.81 6.20
CA MET A 46 -2.56 -16.99 5.10
C MET A 46 -3.08 -16.32 3.81
N VAL A 47 -4.36 -16.49 3.47
CA VAL A 47 -4.96 -15.86 2.29
C VAL A 47 -4.94 -14.33 2.40
N ALA A 48 -5.25 -13.78 3.58
CA ALA A 48 -5.22 -12.35 3.82
C ALA A 48 -3.80 -11.79 3.68
N ILE A 49 -2.78 -12.50 4.19
CA ILE A 49 -1.37 -12.10 4.05
C ILE A 49 -0.96 -12.13 2.58
N VAL A 50 -1.22 -13.23 1.86
CA VAL A 50 -0.83 -13.38 0.45
C VAL A 50 -1.49 -12.31 -0.40
N THR A 51 -2.80 -12.11 -0.23
CA THR A 51 -3.54 -11.12 -1.02
C THR A 51 -3.14 -9.70 -0.64
N GLY A 52 -2.98 -9.41 0.65
CA GLY A 52 -2.57 -8.10 1.14
C GLY A 52 -1.16 -7.74 0.69
N PHE A 53 -0.23 -8.68 0.73
CA PHE A 53 1.14 -8.47 0.27
C PHE A 53 1.20 -8.30 -1.25
N ASN A 54 0.44 -9.09 -2.01
CA ASN A 54 0.38 -8.93 -3.46
C ASN A 54 -0.18 -7.54 -3.85
N ASN A 55 -1.27 -7.11 -3.21
CA ASN A 55 -1.84 -5.78 -3.45
C ASN A 55 -0.89 -4.66 -3.01
N ASN A 56 -0.18 -4.84 -1.90
CA ASN A 56 0.79 -3.85 -1.42
C ASN A 56 2.01 -3.75 -2.34
N ILE A 57 2.59 -4.88 -2.75
CA ILE A 57 3.71 -4.91 -3.69
C ILE A 57 3.28 -4.33 -5.03
N ILE A 58 2.15 -4.77 -5.59
CA ILE A 58 1.65 -4.25 -6.87
C ILE A 58 1.40 -2.74 -6.75
N GLY A 59 0.76 -2.26 -5.68
CA GLY A 59 0.52 -0.83 -5.48
C GLY A 59 1.80 0.00 -5.33
N ASN A 60 2.79 -0.53 -4.59
CA ASN A 60 4.10 0.11 -4.48
C ASN A 60 4.82 0.13 -5.84
N LEU A 61 4.87 -1.00 -6.56
CA LEU A 61 5.50 -1.08 -7.88
C LEU A 61 4.79 -0.22 -8.93
N GLN A 62 3.46 -0.10 -8.86
CA GLN A 62 2.68 0.81 -9.70
C GLN A 62 3.02 2.27 -9.40
N THR A 63 3.22 2.62 -8.13
CA THR A 63 3.66 3.98 -7.73
C THR A 63 5.07 4.28 -8.21
N PHE A 64 5.97 3.29 -8.17
CA PHE A 64 7.30 3.41 -8.78
C PHE A 64 7.23 3.47 -10.32
N GLY A 65 6.17 2.94 -10.92
CA GLY A 65 6.01 2.83 -12.37
C GLY A 65 7.00 1.81 -12.92
N ALA A 66 6.52 0.63 -13.32
CA ALA A 66 7.37 -0.44 -13.88
C ALA A 66 8.16 -0.05 -15.16
N ASN A 67 7.97 1.17 -15.68
CA ASN A 67 8.65 1.75 -16.82
C ASN A 67 9.29 3.12 -16.53
N ARG A 68 9.67 3.40 -15.26
CA ARG A 68 10.29 4.67 -14.87
C ARG A 68 11.73 4.46 -14.42
N LEU A 69 12.65 5.21 -15.02
CA LEU A 69 14.03 5.33 -14.57
C LEU A 69 14.20 6.67 -13.85
N GLU A 70 14.56 6.62 -12.57
CA GLU A 70 14.84 7.82 -11.78
C GLU A 70 16.36 8.03 -11.66
N ILE A 71 16.84 9.20 -12.12
CA ILE A 71 18.25 9.57 -12.06
C ILE A 71 18.44 10.59 -10.94
N LYS A 72 19.14 10.19 -9.88
CA LYS A 72 19.50 11.05 -8.75
C LYS A 72 21.02 11.09 -8.57
N LYS A 73 21.52 12.24 -8.12
CA LYS A 73 22.95 12.39 -7.78
C LYS A 73 23.34 11.53 -6.57
N TYR A 74 22.46 11.51 -5.56
CA TYR A 74 22.65 10.79 -4.31
C TYR A 74 21.82 9.53 -4.30
N GLU A 75 22.38 8.45 -3.77
CA GLU A 75 21.65 7.21 -3.55
C GLU A 75 20.68 7.37 -2.37
N ASP A 76 19.51 6.74 -2.46
CA ASP A 76 18.53 6.73 -1.38
C ASP A 76 19.07 5.86 -0.23
N ARG A 77 19.40 6.51 0.90
CA ARG A 77 19.97 5.84 2.08
C ARG A 77 18.88 5.46 3.06
N PHE A 78 18.78 4.18 3.40
CA PHE A 78 17.96 3.69 4.50
C PHE A 78 18.73 3.82 5.83
N GLY A 79 18.43 4.87 6.63
CA GLY A 79 18.94 5.03 8.00
C GLY A 79 19.50 6.42 8.34
N PRO A 80 19.83 6.69 9.62
CA PRO A 80 20.35 7.99 10.06
C PRO A 80 21.68 8.31 9.36
N GLY A 81 21.68 9.40 8.60
CA GLY A 81 22.74 9.75 7.64
C GLY A 81 24.11 9.94 8.26
N GLY A 82 25.01 8.97 8.02
CA GLY A 82 26.45 9.18 8.14
C GLY A 82 27.00 10.07 7.02
N PRO A 83 28.28 10.48 7.08
CA PRO A 83 28.93 11.27 6.03
C PRO A 83 28.77 10.63 4.65
N ARG A 84 28.61 11.46 3.61
CA ARG A 84 28.56 10.96 2.23
C ARG A 84 29.93 10.45 1.79
N SER A 85 29.98 9.36 1.02
CA SER A 85 31.25 8.87 0.47
C SER A 85 31.88 9.95 -0.41
N ASP A 86 33.21 10.07 -0.41
CA ASP A 86 33.90 11.04 -1.26
C ASP A 86 33.63 10.81 -2.75
N GLU A 87 33.28 9.59 -3.15
CA GLU A 87 32.83 9.28 -4.50
C GLU A 87 31.50 9.95 -4.85
N GLU A 88 30.50 9.89 -3.97
CA GLU A 88 29.20 10.55 -4.18
C GLU A 88 29.32 12.08 -4.20
N ARG A 89 30.26 12.62 -3.43
CA ARG A 89 30.52 14.06 -3.39
C ARG A 89 31.19 14.57 -4.67
N ARG A 90 32.02 13.73 -5.30
CA ARG A 90 32.70 14.02 -6.58
C ARG A 90 31.84 13.78 -7.82
N ARG A 91 30.65 13.17 -7.70
CA ARG A 91 29.71 13.03 -8.83
C ARG A 91 29.30 14.42 -9.34
N LYS A 92 29.27 14.57 -10.67
CA LYS A 92 28.80 15.80 -11.32
C LYS A 92 27.36 16.11 -10.90
N ASN A 93 27.03 17.39 -10.80
CA ASN A 93 25.64 17.81 -10.58
C ASN A 93 24.83 17.51 -11.84
N LEU A 94 23.59 17.05 -11.63
CA LEU A 94 22.60 16.95 -12.70
C LEU A 94 22.14 18.37 -13.02
N THR A 95 22.25 18.75 -14.28
CA THR A 95 21.87 20.07 -14.78
C THR A 95 20.57 20.00 -15.59
N ILE A 96 19.95 21.15 -15.84
CA ILE A 96 18.72 21.21 -16.64
C ILE A 96 19.03 20.83 -18.09
N GLU A 97 20.21 21.21 -18.57
CA GLU A 97 20.74 20.90 -19.89
C GLU A 97 20.84 19.38 -20.12
N ASP A 98 21.23 18.62 -19.09
CA ASP A 98 21.26 17.15 -19.16
C ASP A 98 19.85 16.57 -19.39
N ALA A 99 18.82 17.14 -18.77
CA ALA A 99 17.44 16.71 -18.95
C ALA A 99 16.89 17.05 -20.35
N VAL A 100 17.27 18.21 -20.90
CA VAL A 100 16.93 18.58 -22.29
C VAL A 100 17.62 17.65 -23.29
N ALA A 101 18.92 17.38 -23.10
CA ALA A 101 19.66 16.45 -23.96
C ALA A 101 19.06 15.04 -23.93
N LEU A 102 18.60 14.56 -22.77
CA LEU A 102 17.93 13.27 -22.66
C LEU A 102 16.59 13.21 -23.40
N ARG A 103 15.83 14.32 -23.46
CA ARG A 103 14.60 14.39 -24.28
C ARG A 103 14.89 14.29 -25.77
N GLU A 104 15.96 14.95 -26.21
CA GLU A 104 16.36 14.91 -27.62
C GLU A 104 16.86 13.53 -28.04
N LEU A 105 17.60 12.85 -27.16
CA LEU A 105 18.16 11.53 -27.43
C LEU A 105 17.13 10.39 -27.31
N LEU A 106 16.07 10.58 -26.51
CA LEU A 106 15.05 9.57 -26.23
C LEU A 106 13.65 10.12 -26.52
N PRO A 107 13.25 10.27 -27.80
CA PRO A 107 11.96 10.86 -28.16
C PRO A 107 10.75 10.03 -27.70
N ASP A 108 10.94 8.72 -27.47
CA ASP A 108 9.89 7.81 -26.98
C ASP A 108 9.72 7.85 -25.44
N ALA A 109 10.65 8.49 -24.72
CA ALA A 109 10.63 8.56 -23.26
C ALA A 109 10.16 9.94 -22.78
N ALA A 110 9.18 9.96 -21.88
CA ALA A 110 8.83 11.17 -21.16
C ALA A 110 9.93 11.43 -20.10
N VAL A 111 10.67 12.53 -20.24
CA VAL A 111 11.72 12.94 -19.28
C VAL A 111 11.22 14.16 -18.51
N GLY A 112 11.28 14.12 -17.19
CA GLY A 112 10.87 15.19 -16.28
C GLY A 112 11.96 15.51 -15.27
N ILE A 113 11.98 16.75 -14.78
CA ILE A 113 12.95 17.22 -13.81
C ILE A 113 12.26 17.36 -12.45
N LEU A 114 12.81 16.66 -11.46
CA LEU A 114 12.39 16.80 -10.09
C LEU A 114 13.44 17.61 -9.32
N TYR A 115 13.10 18.85 -8.99
CA TYR A 115 13.91 19.68 -8.10
C TYR A 115 13.33 19.58 -6.68
N VAL A 116 13.84 18.61 -5.92
CA VAL A 116 13.44 18.46 -4.52
C VAL A 116 13.99 19.63 -3.70
N GLN A 117 13.11 20.50 -3.21
CA GLN A 117 13.44 21.49 -2.18
C GLN A 117 12.89 21.00 -0.84
N VAL A 118 13.78 20.53 0.04
CA VAL A 118 13.39 19.86 1.29
C VAL A 118 12.93 20.87 2.35
N GLU A 119 11.80 20.54 2.98
CA GLU A 119 11.21 21.08 4.22
C GLU A 119 11.32 22.58 4.45
N ALA A 120 10.23 23.27 4.15
CA ALA A 120 9.95 24.50 4.84
C ALA A 120 8.96 24.19 5.98
N LEU A 121 9.34 24.45 7.24
CA LEU A 121 8.44 24.43 8.40
C LEU A 121 7.45 25.60 8.32
N ILE A 122 6.71 25.69 7.21
CA ILE A 122 5.74 26.74 6.97
C ILE A 122 4.39 26.18 7.39
N HIS A 123 3.75 26.84 8.35
CA HIS A 123 2.38 26.54 8.70
C HIS A 123 1.49 27.26 7.69
N VAL A 124 0.92 26.51 6.75
CA VAL A 124 0.01 27.08 5.75
C VAL A 124 -1.42 26.85 6.23
N LYS A 125 -2.13 27.94 6.53
CA LYS A 125 -3.54 27.90 6.90
C LYS A 125 -4.37 28.52 5.77
N ASN A 126 -5.29 27.76 5.21
CA ASN A 126 -6.30 28.26 4.27
C ASN A 126 -7.70 27.90 4.81
N GLY A 127 -8.42 28.90 5.33
CA GLY A 127 -9.72 28.70 5.96
C GLY A 127 -9.64 27.76 7.18
N ASN A 128 -10.45 26.69 7.17
CA ASN A 128 -10.47 25.65 8.21
C ASN A 128 -9.40 24.56 8.02
N LEU A 129 -8.61 24.62 6.95
CA LEU A 129 -7.57 23.65 6.65
C LEU A 129 -6.22 24.22 7.11
N ALA A 130 -5.55 23.47 7.99
CA ALA A 130 -4.18 23.77 8.41
C ALA A 130 -3.28 22.63 7.92
N ALA A 131 -2.29 22.98 7.10
CA ALA A 131 -1.21 22.08 6.70
C ALA A 131 0.01 22.39 7.56
N ASN A 132 0.37 21.42 8.40
CA ASN A 132 1.59 21.47 9.20
C ASN A 132 2.70 20.78 8.40
N ALA A 133 3.76 21.52 8.08
CA ALA A 133 4.91 21.05 7.30
C ALA A 133 4.56 20.48 5.90
N PRO A 134 3.99 21.29 4.99
CA PRO A 134 3.77 20.85 3.62
C PRO A 134 5.10 20.59 2.92
N TYR A 135 5.18 19.46 2.22
CA TYR A 135 6.31 19.15 1.33
C TYR A 135 6.11 19.93 0.02
N ILE A 136 7.01 20.88 -0.25
CA ILE A 136 6.99 21.67 -1.49
C ILE A 136 8.01 21.07 -2.43
N VAL A 137 7.60 20.79 -3.66
CA VAL A 137 8.45 20.18 -4.67
C VAL A 137 8.47 21.09 -5.89
N GLY A 138 9.67 21.52 -6.30
CA GLY A 138 9.86 22.20 -7.57
C GLY A 138 9.91 21.15 -8.68
N THR A 139 9.08 21.31 -9.70
CA THR A 139 9.04 20.41 -10.85
C THR A 139 9.04 21.22 -12.13
N ASP A 140 9.36 20.57 -13.23
CA ASP A 140 9.06 21.10 -14.56
C ASP A 140 7.64 20.74 -15.01
N GLU A 141 7.17 21.37 -16.10
CA GLU A 141 5.83 21.16 -16.68
C GLU A 141 5.57 19.72 -17.14
N PHE A 142 6.63 18.93 -17.34
CA PHE A 142 6.58 17.53 -17.77
C PHE A 142 6.53 16.54 -16.60
N TYR A 143 6.60 17.02 -15.35
CA TYR A 143 6.51 16.19 -14.16
C TYR A 143 5.20 15.39 -14.04
N PRO A 144 4.00 15.96 -14.35
CA PRO A 144 2.76 15.19 -14.31
C PRO A 144 2.72 14.07 -15.34
N THR A 145 3.33 14.27 -16.52
CA THR A 145 3.37 13.25 -17.58
C THR A 145 4.42 12.16 -17.32
N THR A 146 5.47 12.48 -16.57
CA THR A 146 6.55 11.53 -16.25
C THR A 146 6.25 10.72 -14.99
N THR A 147 5.42 11.25 -14.10
CA THR A 147 5.06 10.63 -12.83
C THR A 147 3.62 10.14 -12.88
N ALA A 148 3.36 8.90 -12.49
CA ALA A 148 2.01 8.32 -12.45
C ALA A 148 1.05 9.01 -11.45
N GLN A 149 1.43 10.16 -10.89
CA GLN A 149 0.60 10.99 -10.02
C GLN A 149 -0.40 11.87 -10.79
N SER A 150 -0.37 11.91 -12.12
CA SER A 150 -1.45 12.57 -12.87
C SER A 150 -2.69 11.67 -12.95
N LEU A 151 -3.74 12.12 -12.29
CA LEU A 151 -5.17 11.88 -12.56
C LEU A 151 -5.80 10.62 -11.96
N GLY A 152 -6.19 10.81 -10.69
CA GLY A 152 -7.28 10.15 -9.97
C GLY A 152 -7.61 10.96 -8.73
#